data_AF-A0A2S2B4M2-F1
#
_entry.id   AF-A0A2S2B4M2-F1
#
_cell.length_a   1.000
_cell.length_b   1.000
_cell.length_c   1.000
_cell.angle_alpha   90.00
_cell.angle_beta   90.00
_cell.angle_gamma   90.00
#
_symmetry.space_group_name_H-M   'P 1'
#
loop_
_entity.id
_entity.type
_entity.pdbx_description
1 polymer ?
#
loop_
_entity_poly.entity_id
_entity_poly.type
_entity_poly.pdbx_seq_one_letter_code
_entity_poly.pdbx_strand_id
1 'polypeptide(L)'
;IDSFSTGFSYGTQLSGDVSTADLTVSPKISVGTSQLSDISLNSILDSPQGLKSPQANARINRLTSYVVNALGPNGLDVSNFSNGLQALLSQLSNSGLSRKEAAVETIMEALVALLQVLNSAQVNQVDTSSTVSTSSSVAAALSSIF
;
A
#
# COMPACT_ATOMS: atom_id res chain seq x y z
N ILE A 1 -24.63 -20.70 -26.16
CA ILE A 1 -23.26 -20.76 -26.73
C ILE A 1 -22.31 -20.70 -25.56
N ASP A 2 -21.46 -21.71 -25.52
CA ASP A 2 -20.83 -22.30 -24.37
C ASP A 2 -19.67 -21.52 -23.77
N SER A 3 -19.47 -21.76 -22.48
CA SER A 3 -18.30 -21.43 -21.69
C SER A 3 -17.04 -22.10 -22.25
N PHE A 4 -15.97 -21.32 -22.43
CA PHE A 4 -14.65 -21.84 -22.81
C PHE A 4 -13.80 -22.18 -21.58
N SER A 5 -13.19 -23.36 -21.71
CA SER A 5 -12.20 -23.99 -20.84
C SER A 5 -10.78 -23.72 -21.32
N THR A 6 -9.83 -23.56 -20.39
CA THR A 6 -8.41 -23.92 -20.51
C THR A 6 -7.95 -24.23 -19.07
N GLY A 7 -7.70 -25.44 -18.59
CA GLY A 7 -7.05 -26.60 -19.18
C GLY A 7 -5.57 -26.55 -18.85
N PHE A 8 -5.07 -27.33 -17.88
CA PHE A 8 -3.75 -27.98 -17.92
C PHE A 8 -3.70 -29.17 -16.93
N SER A 9 -3.14 -30.25 -17.45
CA SER A 9 -3.11 -31.63 -16.95
C SER A 9 -1.72 -31.99 -16.47
N TYR A 10 -1.60 -32.82 -15.43
CA TYR A 10 -0.57 -33.87 -15.34
C TYR A 10 -1.16 -35.06 -14.57
N GLY A 11 -1.29 -36.20 -15.25
CA GLY A 11 -1.71 -37.46 -14.65
C GLY A 11 -0.52 -38.34 -14.24
N THR A 12 -0.81 -39.32 -13.39
CA THR A 12 -0.31 -40.70 -13.57
C THR A 12 -1.22 -41.65 -12.77
N GLN A 13 -1.73 -42.68 -13.45
CA GLN A 13 -2.45 -43.80 -12.88
C GLN A 13 -1.46 -44.77 -12.21
N LEU A 14 -1.83 -45.35 -11.06
CA LEU A 14 -1.33 -46.66 -10.64
C LEU A 14 -2.48 -47.44 -9.97
N SER A 15 -2.82 -48.58 -10.59
CA SER A 15 -3.84 -49.53 -10.16
C SER A 15 -3.47 -50.24 -8.85
N GLY A 16 -4.50 -50.64 -8.09
CA GLY A 16 -4.45 -51.89 -7.34
C GLY A 16 -4.74 -51.82 -5.85
N ASP A 17 -5.83 -52.51 -5.50
CA ASP A 17 -6.10 -53.24 -4.26
C ASP A 17 -6.72 -52.52 -3.06
N VAL A 18 -7.87 -53.06 -2.63
CA VAL A 18 -8.64 -52.61 -1.47
C VAL A 18 -8.20 -53.48 -0.30
N SER A 19 -7.43 -52.93 0.63
CA SER A 19 -7.17 -53.57 1.92
C SER A 19 -7.44 -52.59 3.06
N THR A 20 -8.42 -52.95 3.88
CA THR A 20 -8.91 -52.22 5.04
C THR A 20 -7.83 -52.09 6.12
N ALA A 21 -7.38 -50.87 6.40
CA ALA A 21 -6.76 -50.50 7.68
C ALA A 21 -6.79 -48.99 7.89
N ASP A 22 -7.45 -48.61 8.99
CA ASP A 22 -6.95 -47.65 9.98
C ASP A 22 -6.89 -46.14 9.67
N LEU A 23 -7.06 -45.41 10.78
CA LEU A 23 -6.81 -44.00 11.03
C LEU A 23 -7.97 -43.04 10.73
N THR A 24 -8.77 -42.82 11.77
CA THR A 24 -9.42 -41.54 12.04
C THR A 24 -8.39 -40.42 12.01
N VAL A 25 -8.16 -39.83 10.83
CA VAL A 25 -7.43 -38.57 10.68
C VAL A 25 -8.47 -37.52 10.37
N SER A 26 -8.91 -36.79 11.39
CA SER A 26 -9.50 -35.47 11.15
C SER A 26 -8.44 -34.67 10.38
N PRO A 27 -8.72 -34.14 9.18
CA PRO A 27 -7.82 -33.18 8.58
C PRO A 27 -7.86 -31.95 9.49
N LYS A 28 -6.87 -31.81 10.36
CA LYS A 28 -6.53 -30.50 10.92
C LYS A 28 -6.03 -29.71 9.73
N ILE A 29 -6.95 -29.06 9.01
CA ILE A 29 -6.61 -27.97 8.13
C ILE A 29 -6.00 -26.93 9.06
N SER A 30 -4.66 -26.94 9.13
CA SER A 30 -3.92 -25.83 9.69
C SER A 30 -4.07 -24.72 8.65
N VAL A 31 -5.22 -24.04 8.70
CA VAL A 31 -5.34 -22.71 8.14
C VAL A 31 -4.30 -21.92 8.92
N GLY A 32 -3.13 -21.73 8.32
CA GLY A 32 -2.19 -20.74 8.80
C GLY A 32 -2.98 -19.46 8.83
N THR A 33 -3.47 -19.08 10.00
CA THR A 33 -3.85 -17.70 10.28
C THR A 33 -2.55 -16.96 10.07
N SER A 34 -2.32 -16.47 8.85
CA SER A 34 -1.29 -15.49 8.55
C SER A 34 -1.39 -14.50 9.68
N GLN A 35 -0.42 -14.57 10.58
CA GLN A 35 -0.39 -13.77 11.78
C GLN A 35 -0.64 -12.35 11.30
N LEU A 36 -1.78 -11.78 11.66
CA LEU A 36 -2.02 -10.36 11.45
C LEU A 36 -0.90 -9.72 12.24
N SER A 37 0.18 -9.34 11.55
CA SER A 37 1.24 -8.56 12.15
C SER A 37 0.52 -7.28 12.54
N ASP A 38 0.13 -7.18 13.81
CA ASP A 38 -0.58 -6.01 14.31
C ASP A 38 0.31 -4.82 14.01
N ILE A 39 -0.18 -3.96 13.11
CA ILE A 39 0.52 -2.75 12.71
C ILE A 39 0.53 -1.85 13.95
N SER A 40 1.66 -1.80 14.65
CA SER A 40 1.85 -0.90 15.77
C SER A 40 2.35 0.44 15.26
N LEU A 41 1.47 1.45 15.20
CA LEU A 41 1.83 2.80 14.76
C LEU A 41 2.97 3.39 15.59
N ASN A 42 3.00 3.13 16.90
CA ASN A 42 4.10 3.58 17.76
C ASN A 42 5.42 2.94 17.34
N SER A 43 5.43 1.65 16.99
CA SER A 43 6.62 0.96 16.50
C SER A 43 7.10 1.51 15.15
N ILE A 44 6.17 1.90 14.27
CA ILE A 44 6.51 2.51 12.98
C ILE A 44 7.08 3.92 13.19
N LEU A 45 6.41 4.76 13.99
CA LEU A 45 6.83 6.13 14.26
C LEU A 45 8.19 6.22 14.96
N ASP A 46 8.44 5.31 15.91
CA ASP A 46 9.70 5.23 16.67
C ASP A 46 10.78 4.40 15.94
N SER A 47 10.46 3.83 14.78
CA SER A 47 11.44 3.14 13.94
C SER A 47 12.58 4.09 13.58
N PRO A 48 13.83 3.60 13.42
CA PRO A 48 14.94 4.39 12.89
C PRO A 48 14.64 5.05 11.54
N GLN A 49 13.62 4.55 10.83
CA GLN A 49 13.17 5.05 9.54
C GLN A 49 11.77 5.67 9.60
N GLY A 50 11.15 5.75 10.78
CA GLY A 50 9.82 6.28 10.99
C GLY A 50 9.76 7.81 10.94
N LEU A 51 8.56 8.36 11.08
CA LEU A 51 8.29 9.78 10.88
C LEU A 51 9.08 10.71 11.82
N LYS A 52 9.46 10.21 13.01
CA LYS A 52 10.27 10.95 13.99
C LYS A 52 11.77 10.95 13.65
N SER A 53 12.19 10.13 12.69
CA SER A 53 13.59 10.02 12.28
C SER A 53 14.04 11.27 11.52
N PRO A 54 15.32 11.69 11.64
CA PRO A 54 15.88 12.76 10.81
C PRO A 54 15.75 12.49 9.30
N GLN A 55 15.77 11.22 8.91
CA GLN A 55 15.68 10.77 7.52
C GLN A 55 14.27 11.05 6.93
N ALA A 56 13.22 10.98 7.74
CA ALA A 56 11.86 11.30 7.31
C ALA A 56 11.76 12.73 6.78
N ASN A 57 12.43 13.70 7.42
CA ASN A 57 12.38 15.09 6.97
C ASN A 57 12.92 15.26 5.53
N ALA A 58 13.99 14.53 5.17
CA ALA A 58 14.54 14.56 3.82
C ALA A 58 13.60 13.92 2.79
N ARG A 59 12.89 12.86 3.18
CA ARG A 59 11.90 12.18 2.34
C ARG A 59 10.65 13.05 2.14
N ILE A 60 10.14 13.64 3.21
CA ILE A 60 9.04 14.60 3.21
C ILE A 60 9.37 15.79 2.29
N ASN A 61 10.54 16.41 2.40
CA ASN A 61 10.90 17.55 1.54
C ASN A 61 10.91 17.19 0.04
N ARG A 62 11.36 15.98 -0.32
CA ARG A 62 11.27 15.49 -1.69
C ARG A 62 9.80 15.29 -2.09
N LEU A 63 9.01 14.67 -1.22
CA LEU A 63 7.59 14.43 -1.47
C LEU A 63 6.80 15.73 -1.61
N THR A 64 7.09 16.76 -0.81
CA THR A 64 6.52 18.10 -0.92
C THR A 64 6.70 18.66 -2.34
N SER A 65 7.86 18.42 -2.97
CA SER A 65 8.08 18.84 -4.37
C SER A 65 7.16 18.10 -5.35
N TYR A 66 6.96 16.79 -5.17
CA TYR A 66 5.99 16.02 -5.97
C TYR A 66 4.55 16.50 -5.73
N VAL A 67 4.18 16.79 -4.47
CA VAL A 67 2.85 17.27 -4.09
C VAL A 67 2.57 18.63 -4.72
N VAL A 68 3.50 19.58 -4.66
CA VAL A 68 3.34 20.90 -5.30
C VAL A 68 3.16 20.76 -6.81
N ASN A 69 3.93 19.87 -7.45
CA ASN A 69 3.79 19.62 -8.89
C ASN A 69 2.49 18.87 -9.24
N ALA A 70 1.97 18.07 -8.32
CA ALA A 70 0.73 17.33 -8.52
C ALA A 70 -0.52 18.18 -8.28
N LEU A 71 -0.45 19.18 -7.40
CA LEU A 71 -1.57 20.08 -7.12
C LEU A 71 -1.61 21.21 -8.14
N GLY A 72 -2.63 21.21 -9.00
CA GLY A 72 -2.81 22.22 -10.02
C GLY A 72 -4.23 22.77 -10.10
N PRO A 73 -4.49 23.69 -11.04
CA PRO A 73 -5.82 24.26 -11.26
C PRO A 73 -6.90 23.23 -11.59
N ASN A 74 -6.51 22.06 -12.09
CA ASN A 74 -7.40 20.96 -12.45
C ASN A 74 -7.55 19.91 -11.33
N GLY A 75 -7.10 20.22 -10.11
CA GLY A 75 -7.09 19.31 -8.97
C GLY A 75 -5.76 18.55 -8.85
N LEU A 76 -5.84 17.30 -8.41
CA LEU A 76 -4.68 16.44 -8.15
C LEU A 76 -4.30 15.65 -9.41
N ASP A 77 -3.08 15.86 -9.92
CA ASP A 77 -2.45 14.98 -10.90
C ASP A 77 -2.01 13.67 -10.23
N VAL A 78 -2.81 12.63 -10.48
CA VAL A 78 -2.60 11.27 -9.97
C VAL A 78 -1.26 10.70 -10.37
N SER A 79 -0.74 11.02 -11.55
CA SER A 79 0.52 10.44 -12.04
C SER A 79 1.70 10.99 -11.27
N ASN A 80 1.76 12.31 -11.10
CA ASN A 80 2.82 12.96 -10.34
C ASN A 80 2.76 12.60 -8.85
N PHE A 81 1.55 12.55 -8.27
CA PHE A 81 1.40 12.17 -6.87
C PHE A 81 1.75 10.70 -6.63
N SER A 82 1.26 9.77 -7.46
CA SER A 82 1.57 8.34 -7.34
C SER A 82 3.06 8.03 -7.56
N ASN A 83 3.72 8.70 -8.51
CA ASN A 83 5.18 8.60 -8.70
C ASN A 83 5.95 8.99 -7.42
N GLY A 84 5.53 10.08 -6.75
CA GLY A 84 6.12 10.50 -5.48
C GLY A 84 5.93 9.46 -4.37
N LEU A 85 4.71 8.90 -4.27
CA LEU A 85 4.39 7.86 -3.30
C LEU A 85 5.16 6.56 -3.55
N GLN A 86 5.27 6.12 -4.81
CA GLN A 86 6.03 4.92 -5.17
C GLN A 86 7.53 5.08 -4.90
N ALA A 87 8.10 6.25 -5.20
CA ALA A 87 9.50 6.54 -4.91
C ALA A 87 9.77 6.46 -3.40
N LEU A 88 8.87 7.02 -2.58
CA LEU A 88 8.96 6.95 -1.13
C LEU A 88 8.81 5.51 -0.60
N LEU A 89 7.79 4.78 -1.07
CA LEU A 89 7.55 3.40 -0.68
C LEU A 89 8.75 2.51 -1.02
N SER A 90 9.36 2.71 -2.19
CA SER A 90 10.56 1.99 -2.60
C SER A 90 11.73 2.27 -1.65
N GLN A 91 11.92 3.53 -1.26
CA GLN A 91 12.96 3.90 -0.31
C GLN A 91 12.75 3.25 1.07
N LEU A 92 11.51 3.26 1.59
CA LEU A 92 11.14 2.68 2.89
C LEU A 92 11.15 1.15 2.88
N SER A 93 10.78 0.53 1.76
CA SER A 93 10.85 -0.93 1.61
C SER A 93 12.29 -1.45 1.67
N ASN A 94 13.27 -0.61 1.28
CA ASN A 94 14.69 -0.92 1.37
C ASN A 94 15.31 -0.56 2.74
N SER A 95 14.53 -0.04 3.68
CA SER A 95 15.01 0.50 4.95
C SER A 95 14.83 -0.45 6.14
N GLY A 96 14.43 -1.70 5.88
CA GLY A 96 14.20 -2.74 6.89
C GLY A 96 12.78 -2.77 7.47
N LEU A 97 11.89 -1.87 7.04
CA LEU A 97 10.47 -1.95 7.35
C LEU A 97 9.81 -3.08 6.54
N SER A 98 8.81 -3.75 7.11
CA SER A 98 7.94 -4.62 6.32
C SER A 98 7.17 -3.79 5.28
N ARG A 99 6.70 -4.43 4.20
CA ARG A 99 5.93 -3.73 3.16
C ARG A 99 4.72 -2.98 3.73
N LYS A 100 4.03 -3.55 4.74
CA LYS A 100 2.87 -2.93 5.38
C LYS A 100 3.27 -1.71 6.20
N GLU A 101 4.35 -1.79 6.97
CA GLU A 101 4.87 -0.66 7.74
C GLU A 101 5.37 0.46 6.82
N ALA A 102 6.09 0.11 5.74
CA ALA A 102 6.55 1.05 4.74
C ALA A 102 5.37 1.77 4.05
N ALA A 103 4.27 1.06 3.74
CA ALA A 103 3.06 1.66 3.19
C ALA A 103 2.41 2.66 4.16
N VAL A 104 2.29 2.30 5.44
CA VAL A 104 1.74 3.19 6.47
C VAL A 104 2.63 4.42 6.67
N GLU A 105 3.94 4.24 6.78
CA GLU A 105 4.91 5.33 6.88
C GLU A 105 4.87 6.25 5.64
N THR A 106 4.74 5.68 4.43
CA THR A 106 4.55 6.44 3.18
C THR A 106 3.34 7.36 3.26
N ILE A 107 2.21 6.86 3.77
CA ILE A 107 0.98 7.65 3.93
C ILE A 107 1.16 8.75 4.98
N MET A 108 1.80 8.45 6.12
CA MET A 108 2.04 9.44 7.17
C MET A 108 2.94 10.58 6.67
N GLU A 109 4.03 10.25 5.97
CA GLU A 109 4.91 11.25 5.35
C GLU A 109 4.20 12.06 4.26
N ALA A 110 3.31 11.44 3.46
CA ALA A 110 2.49 12.15 2.47
C ALA A 110 1.54 13.15 3.11
N LEU A 111 0.92 12.79 4.24
CA LEU A 111 0.08 13.72 5.00
C LEU A 111 0.90 14.90 5.54
N VAL A 112 2.11 14.66 6.06
CA VAL A 112 2.98 15.75 6.52
C VAL A 112 3.42 16.65 5.36
N ALA A 113 3.78 16.08 4.20
CA ALA A 113 4.12 16.86 3.01
C ALA A 113 2.95 17.75 2.56
N LEU A 114 1.73 17.21 2.53
CA LEU A 114 0.51 17.98 2.23
C LEU A 114 0.30 19.12 3.23
N LEU A 115 0.45 18.87 4.53
CA LEU A 115 0.35 19.89 5.57
C LEU A 115 1.41 20.99 5.40
N GLN A 116 2.65 20.64 5.00
CA GLN A 116 3.69 21.62 4.69
C GLN A 116 3.32 22.50 3.48
N VAL A 117 2.74 21.91 2.44
CA VAL A 117 2.22 22.68 1.29
C VAL A 117 1.11 23.61 1.74
N LEU A 118 0.13 23.12 2.52
CA LEU A 118 -0.95 23.95 3.04
C LEU A 118 -0.45 25.08 3.95
N ASN A 119 0.59 24.85 4.75
CA ASN A 119 1.21 25.86 5.60
C ASN A 119 1.90 26.98 4.79
N SER A 120 2.28 26.71 3.54
CA SER A 120 2.89 27.71 2.64
C SER A 120 1.91 28.28 1.60
N ALA A 121 0.77 27.62 1.39
CA ALA A 121 -0.22 28.02 0.41
C ALA A 121 -1.15 29.11 0.95
N GLN A 122 -1.56 30.03 0.08
CA GLN A 122 -2.62 30.98 0.41
C GLN A 122 -3.99 30.35 0.11
N VAL A 123 -4.69 29.91 1.16
CA VAL A 123 -6.03 29.32 1.05
C VAL A 123 -7.07 30.43 1.02
N ASN A 124 -7.54 30.79 -0.17
CA ASN A 124 -8.56 31.84 -0.35
C ASN A 124 -9.98 31.26 -0.41
N GLN A 125 -10.24 30.39 -1.38
CA GLN A 125 -11.55 29.81 -1.63
C GLN A 125 -11.41 28.30 -1.81
N VAL A 126 -12.30 27.54 -1.16
CA VAL A 126 -12.35 26.08 -1.25
C VAL A 126 -13.45 25.70 -2.22
N ASP A 127 -13.09 25.02 -3.32
CA ASP A 127 -14.05 24.46 -4.27
C ASP A 127 -14.53 23.09 -3.80
N THR A 128 -15.68 23.06 -3.14
CA THR A 128 -16.28 21.81 -2.66
C THR A 128 -16.92 20.97 -3.76
N SER A 129 -17.17 21.53 -4.94
CA SER A 129 -17.75 20.79 -6.07
C SER A 129 -16.78 19.75 -6.65
N SER A 130 -15.47 19.99 -6.49
CA SER A 130 -14.39 19.09 -6.90
C SER A 130 -14.00 18.03 -5.83
N THR A 131 -14.71 17.97 -4.70
CA THR A 131 -14.37 17.06 -3.59
C THR A 131 -14.39 15.59 -4.03
N VAL A 132 -15.38 15.19 -4.83
CA VAL A 132 -15.55 13.81 -5.30
C VAL A 132 -14.43 13.42 -6.28
N SER A 133 -14.08 14.29 -7.22
CA SER A 133 -12.99 14.04 -8.17
C SER A 133 -11.62 14.03 -7.48
N THR A 134 -11.40 14.92 -6.52
CA THR A 134 -10.18 14.96 -5.69
C THR A 134 -10.06 13.68 -4.85
N SER A 135 -11.13 13.25 -4.18
CA SER A 135 -11.14 12.02 -3.40
C SER A 135 -10.87 10.78 -4.26
N SER A 136 -11.46 10.73 -5.46
CA SER A 136 -11.21 9.65 -6.43
C SER A 136 -9.76 9.63 -6.91
N SER A 137 -9.16 10.81 -7.11
CA SER A 137 -7.76 10.96 -7.53
C SER A 137 -6.80 10.51 -6.42
N VAL A 138 -7.08 10.86 -5.17
CA VAL A 138 -6.32 10.37 -4.01
C VAL A 138 -6.45 8.85 -3.89
N ALA A 139 -7.66 8.29 -4.01
CA ALA A 139 -7.87 6.84 -3.96
C ALA A 139 -7.10 6.12 -5.08
N ALA A 140 -7.12 6.65 -6.31
CA ALA A 140 -6.35 6.13 -7.43
C ALA A 140 -4.84 6.18 -7.15
N ALA A 141 -4.33 7.28 -6.62
CA ALA A 141 -2.90 7.39 -6.27
C ALA A 141 -2.50 6.42 -5.15
N LEU A 142 -3.32 6.27 -4.11
CA LEU A 142 -3.07 5.35 -3.01
C LEU A 142 -3.14 3.88 -3.44
N SER A 143 -3.93 3.54 -4.46
CA SER A 143 -3.95 2.20 -5.04
C SER A 143 -2.59 1.77 -5.61
N SER A 144 -1.67 2.71 -5.85
CA SER A 144 -0.30 2.40 -6.28
C SER A 144 0.61 1.91 -5.16
N ILE A 145 0.21 2.07 -3.90
CA ILE A 145 0.96 1.66 -2.71
C ILE A 145 0.58 0.24 -2.25
N PHE A 146 -0.66 -0.18 -2.50
CA PHE A 146 -1.25 -1.43 -2.01
C PHE A 146 -1.40 -2.48 -3.12
#